data_AF-A0A831NNW8-F1
#
_entry.id   AF-A0A831NNW8-F1
#
_cell.length_a   1.000
_cell.length_b   1.000
_cell.length_c   1.000
_cell.angle_alpha   90.00
_cell.angle_beta   90.00
_cell.angle_gamma   90.00
#
_symmetry.space_group_name_H-M   'P 1'
#
loop_
_entity.id
_entity.type
_entity.pdbx_description
1 polymer ?
#
loop_
_entity_poly.entity_id
_entity_poly.type
_entity_poly.pdbx_seq_one_letter_code
_entity_poly.pdbx_strand_id
1 'polypeptide(L)'
;MESKMDSYDPWAPFEREVREHLSEALASLGISTEPSLETPPPGMGDLALPCYTFSRELKESPGEIAKRLKDLLEGRLYVADVRGAYLNFAYRAEELIWRALEVLSKRGEDYGHLPEREGFIIVEHTSANPNGPFHVGRARNPILGDSIVRILRAAGWRAEAQYWVNDMGKQVMTLVWGVKNIPEEDLPGAEREKPDHLYVRYYQEAYRRIEEGVISEERINYMLREYERALEEGDKKRLINHPEDSPTRAEEVREIVEEVLKGMDSSLRRLGVVVDRYVYESQVVEDGTLKRVIEKLKSSPRAGVEEGAWYLDFSDKPIHGKTKRFVFTRSDGSALYTTRDMAYHLWKLGRCTRALNILGEDHKLQSFYLREALKELGAPHLPEVVFYSFVSLPEGKMSTRRGRVVYLDDLMDEAVRRAKEEVRKRRCDLAEDEVTRIAESVGLGALRYNIV
;
A
#
# COMPACT_ATOMS: atom_id res chain seq x y z
N MET A 1 -15.48 -1.87 -25.98
CA MET A 1 -14.35 -2.14 -25.06
C MET A 1 -13.58 -3.39 -25.49
N GLU A 2 -14.27 -4.45 -25.91
CA GLU A 2 -13.68 -5.76 -26.25
C GLU A 2 -12.70 -5.75 -27.43
N SER A 3 -12.98 -5.01 -28.52
CA SER A 3 -12.01 -4.87 -29.65
C SER A 3 -10.74 -4.10 -29.29
N LYS A 4 -10.75 -3.34 -28.19
CA LYS A 4 -9.55 -2.65 -27.71
C LYS A 4 -8.58 -3.64 -27.05
N MET A 5 -9.08 -4.67 -26.37
CA MET A 5 -8.24 -5.64 -25.64
C MET A 5 -7.39 -6.50 -26.59
N ASP A 6 -7.88 -6.78 -27.80
CA ASP A 6 -7.14 -7.56 -28.80
C ASP A 6 -5.81 -6.92 -29.23
N SER A 7 -5.71 -5.59 -29.09
CA SER A 7 -4.46 -4.88 -29.37
C SER A 7 -3.46 -4.90 -28.21
N TYR A 8 -3.83 -5.50 -27.08
CA TYR A 8 -3.08 -5.52 -25.82
C TYR A 8 -2.73 -6.93 -25.36
N ASP A 9 -3.62 -7.88 -25.62
CA ASP A 9 -3.49 -9.26 -25.18
C ASP A 9 -3.58 -10.21 -26.38
N PRO A 10 -2.48 -10.90 -26.76
CA PRO A 10 -2.51 -11.85 -27.86
C PRO A 10 -3.40 -13.08 -27.57
N TRP A 11 -3.79 -13.29 -26.31
CA TRP A 11 -4.67 -14.37 -25.87
C TRP A 11 -6.15 -14.05 -25.99
N ALA A 12 -6.55 -12.80 -25.71
CA ALA A 12 -7.95 -12.37 -25.65
C ALA A 12 -8.80 -12.81 -26.85
N PRO A 13 -8.34 -12.68 -28.12
CA PRO A 13 -9.15 -13.13 -29.24
C PRO A 13 -9.29 -14.65 -29.34
N PHE A 14 -8.35 -15.47 -28.82
CA PHE A 14 -8.52 -16.93 -28.77
C PHE A 14 -9.64 -17.34 -27.81
N GLU A 15 -9.64 -16.83 -26.58
CA GLU A 15 -10.69 -17.16 -25.62
C GLU A 15 -12.07 -16.71 -26.12
N ARG A 16 -12.15 -15.50 -26.70
CA ARG A 16 -13.40 -14.99 -27.25
C ARG A 16 -13.91 -15.86 -28.41
N GLU A 17 -13.07 -16.17 -29.39
CA GLU A 17 -13.48 -17.00 -30.53
C GLU A 17 -13.94 -18.40 -30.08
N VAL A 18 -13.25 -19.01 -29.11
CA VAL A 18 -13.69 -20.30 -28.55
C VAL A 18 -15.08 -20.17 -27.93
N ARG A 19 -15.34 -19.12 -27.13
CA ARG A 19 -16.65 -18.89 -26.50
C ARG A 19 -17.75 -18.62 -27.52
N GLU A 20 -17.48 -17.79 -28.52
CA GLU A 20 -18.43 -17.45 -29.59
C GLU A 20 -18.80 -18.69 -30.39
N HIS A 21 -17.81 -19.40 -30.93
CA HIS A 21 -18.06 -20.61 -31.71
C HIS A 21 -18.72 -21.72 -30.88
N LEU A 22 -18.38 -21.85 -29.59
CA LEU A 22 -19.06 -22.78 -28.70
C LEU A 22 -20.52 -22.42 -28.48
N SER A 23 -20.81 -21.14 -28.30
CA SER A 23 -22.17 -20.66 -28.10
C SER A 23 -23.02 -20.89 -29.35
N GLU A 24 -22.46 -20.64 -30.54
CA GLU A 24 -23.11 -20.95 -31.82
C GLU A 24 -23.35 -22.46 -32.00
N ALA A 25 -22.33 -23.28 -31.70
CA ALA A 25 -22.44 -24.73 -31.76
C ALA A 25 -23.50 -25.25 -30.80
N LEU A 26 -23.50 -24.82 -29.54
CA LEU A 26 -24.50 -25.19 -28.53
C LEU A 26 -25.91 -24.72 -28.92
N ALA A 27 -26.06 -23.50 -29.46
CA ALA A 27 -27.34 -22.99 -29.94
C ALA A 27 -27.90 -23.85 -31.09
N SER A 28 -27.05 -24.33 -32.00
CA SER A 28 -27.46 -25.27 -33.06
C SER A 28 -27.96 -26.62 -32.52
N LEU A 29 -27.55 -26.98 -31.29
CA LEU A 29 -28.00 -28.16 -30.56
C LEU A 29 -29.24 -27.89 -29.67
N GLY A 30 -29.78 -26.67 -29.70
CA GLY A 30 -30.92 -26.26 -28.87
C GLY A 30 -30.56 -25.89 -27.44
N ILE A 31 -29.27 -25.67 -27.13
CA ILE A 31 -28.78 -25.23 -25.83
C ILE A 31 -28.59 -23.72 -25.82
N SER A 32 -29.25 -23.03 -24.90
CA SER A 32 -29.13 -21.58 -24.72
C SER A 32 -28.19 -21.17 -23.58
N THR A 33 -27.69 -22.14 -22.81
CA THR A 33 -26.78 -21.90 -21.69
C THR A 33 -25.39 -21.52 -22.19
N GLU A 34 -24.83 -20.44 -21.62
CA GLU A 34 -23.50 -19.97 -21.97
C GLU A 34 -22.41 -20.97 -21.54
N PRO A 35 -21.42 -21.28 -22.39
CA PRO A 35 -20.37 -22.24 -22.05
C PRO A 35 -19.43 -21.71 -20.97
N SER A 36 -19.30 -22.47 -19.87
CA SER A 36 -18.30 -22.22 -18.84
C SER A 36 -17.00 -22.94 -19.18
N LEU A 37 -15.95 -22.17 -19.47
CA LEU A 37 -14.62 -22.69 -19.76
C LEU A 37 -13.75 -22.71 -18.49
N GLU A 38 -12.88 -23.71 -18.40
CA GLU A 38 -11.93 -23.91 -17.31
C GLU A 38 -10.49 -23.97 -17.85
N THR A 39 -9.50 -23.75 -16.99
CA THR A 39 -8.09 -23.98 -17.30
C THR A 39 -7.75 -25.46 -17.06
N PRO A 40 -7.39 -26.24 -18.09
CA PRO A 40 -7.06 -27.65 -17.94
C PRO A 40 -5.68 -27.86 -17.30
N PRO A 41 -5.37 -29.09 -16.84
CA PRO A 41 -4.01 -29.44 -16.41
C PRO A 41 -2.96 -29.24 -17.51
N PRO A 42 -1.69 -29.01 -17.17
CA PRO A 42 -0.62 -28.84 -18.14
C PRO A 42 -0.57 -29.97 -19.19
N GLY A 43 -0.45 -29.59 -20.47
CA GLY A 43 -0.38 -30.53 -21.60
C GLY A 43 -1.73 -31.04 -22.12
N MET A 44 -2.85 -30.60 -21.54
CA MET A 44 -4.19 -30.98 -22.00
C MET A 44 -4.87 -29.92 -22.87
N GLY A 45 -4.19 -28.84 -23.20
CA GLY A 45 -4.73 -27.68 -23.92
C GLY A 45 -4.68 -26.43 -23.05
N ASP A 46 -5.40 -25.41 -23.49
CA ASP A 46 -5.37 -24.06 -22.97
C ASP A 46 -6.70 -23.65 -22.33
N LEU A 47 -7.81 -24.14 -22.88
CA LEU A 47 -9.17 -24.03 -22.35
C LEU A 47 -9.83 -25.40 -22.39
N ALA A 48 -10.75 -25.66 -21.47
CA ALA A 48 -11.54 -26.89 -21.46
C ALA A 48 -13.01 -26.61 -21.17
N LEU A 49 -13.87 -27.34 -21.88
CA LEU A 49 -15.31 -27.36 -21.65
C LEU A 49 -15.69 -28.69 -20.99
N PRO A 50 -16.20 -28.68 -19.74
CA PRO A 50 -16.80 -29.85 -19.13
C PRO A 50 -18.13 -30.19 -19.81
N CYS A 51 -18.16 -31.16 -20.73
CA CYS A 51 -19.36 -31.45 -21.52
C CYS A 51 -20.51 -32.10 -20.74
N TYR A 52 -20.25 -32.59 -19.51
CA TYR A 52 -21.29 -33.18 -18.66
C TYR A 52 -22.37 -32.19 -18.24
N THR A 53 -22.09 -30.87 -18.28
CA THR A 53 -23.06 -29.83 -17.96
C THR A 53 -24.27 -29.82 -18.90
N PHE A 54 -24.10 -30.35 -20.12
CA PHE A 54 -25.14 -30.36 -21.17
C PHE A 54 -25.84 -31.72 -21.31
N SER A 55 -25.38 -32.77 -20.61
CA SER A 55 -25.89 -34.13 -20.77
C SER A 55 -27.38 -34.28 -20.47
N ARG A 56 -27.91 -33.50 -19.52
CA ARG A 56 -29.34 -33.56 -19.16
C ARG A 56 -30.24 -33.01 -20.27
N GLU A 57 -29.80 -31.95 -20.93
CA GLU A 57 -30.56 -31.26 -21.98
C GLU A 57 -30.47 -32.02 -23.31
N LEU A 58 -29.27 -32.46 -23.68
CA LEU A 58 -29.02 -33.19 -24.93
C LEU A 58 -29.37 -34.67 -24.88
N LYS A 59 -29.50 -35.25 -23.68
CA LYS A 59 -29.74 -36.70 -23.45
C LYS A 59 -28.67 -37.59 -24.10
N GLU A 60 -27.43 -37.09 -24.16
CA GLU A 60 -26.25 -37.75 -24.73
C GLU A 60 -25.16 -37.91 -23.65
N SER A 61 -24.26 -38.87 -23.82
CA SER A 61 -23.12 -39.01 -22.91
C SER A 61 -22.14 -37.84 -23.09
N PRO A 62 -21.42 -37.39 -22.04
CA PRO A 62 -20.49 -36.26 -22.14
C PRO A 62 -19.44 -36.41 -23.25
N GLY A 63 -18.97 -37.64 -23.50
CA GLY A 63 -18.00 -37.92 -24.55
C GLY A 63 -18.58 -37.85 -25.97
N GLU A 64 -19.86 -38.17 -26.15
CA GLU A 64 -20.56 -37.98 -27.43
C GLU A 64 -20.79 -36.50 -27.70
N ILE A 65 -21.20 -35.74 -26.70
CA ILE A 65 -21.35 -34.29 -26.78
C ILE A 65 -20.02 -33.63 -27.16
N ALA A 66 -18.92 -34.03 -26.50
CA ALA A 66 -17.59 -33.51 -26.80
C ALA A 66 -17.17 -33.78 -28.26
N LYS A 67 -17.42 -35.00 -28.77
CA LYS A 67 -17.14 -35.34 -30.19
C LYS A 67 -18.00 -34.52 -31.14
N ARG A 68 -19.30 -34.43 -30.86
CA ARG A 68 -20.24 -33.68 -31.69
C ARG A 68 -19.88 -32.19 -31.76
N LEU A 69 -19.52 -31.59 -30.63
CA LEU A 69 -19.03 -30.22 -30.56
C LEU A 69 -17.68 -30.07 -31.27
N LYS A 70 -16.75 -31.02 -31.14
CA LYS A 70 -15.48 -31.00 -31.87
C LYS A 70 -15.72 -30.93 -33.39
N ASP A 71 -16.61 -31.76 -33.91
CA ASP A 71 -16.90 -31.83 -35.35
C ASP A 71 -17.51 -30.51 -35.87
N LEU A 72 -18.34 -29.83 -35.06
CA LEU A 72 -18.90 -28.51 -35.37
C LEU A 72 -17.87 -27.37 -35.35
N LEU A 73 -16.72 -27.59 -34.70
CA LEU A 73 -15.70 -26.58 -34.44
C LEU A 73 -14.41 -26.81 -35.25
N GLU A 74 -14.42 -27.67 -36.27
CA GLU A 74 -13.27 -27.90 -37.14
C GLU A 74 -12.86 -26.65 -37.94
N GLY A 75 -11.57 -26.60 -38.35
CA GLY A 75 -11.05 -25.56 -39.25
C GLY A 75 -10.83 -24.17 -38.63
N ARG A 76 -10.76 -24.09 -37.29
CA ARG A 76 -10.60 -22.82 -36.55
C ARG A 76 -9.15 -22.53 -36.18
N LEU A 77 -8.91 -21.35 -35.59
CA LEU A 77 -7.61 -20.88 -35.11
C LEU A 77 -7.06 -21.69 -33.91
N TYR A 78 -7.83 -22.66 -33.42
CA TYR A 78 -7.48 -23.56 -32.34
C TYR A 78 -7.72 -25.01 -32.75
N VAL A 79 -7.11 -25.93 -31.99
CA VAL A 79 -7.31 -27.37 -32.11
C VAL A 79 -8.22 -27.81 -30.98
N ALA A 80 -9.37 -28.40 -31.33
CA ALA A 80 -10.26 -29.01 -30.37
C ALA A 80 -9.95 -30.52 -30.23
N ASP A 81 -9.70 -30.98 -29.01
CA ASP A 81 -9.38 -32.38 -28.69
C ASP A 81 -10.31 -32.94 -27.62
N VAL A 82 -10.82 -34.15 -27.83
CA VAL A 82 -11.75 -34.79 -26.90
C VAL A 82 -10.97 -35.63 -25.91
N ARG A 83 -11.13 -35.35 -24.61
CA ARG A 83 -10.50 -36.09 -23.52
C ARG A 83 -11.55 -36.55 -22.52
N GLY A 84 -12.09 -37.74 -22.75
CA GLY A 84 -13.13 -38.31 -21.90
C GLY A 84 -14.42 -37.49 -21.96
N ALA A 85 -14.77 -36.83 -20.86
CA ALA A 85 -15.96 -35.99 -20.72
C ALA A 85 -15.70 -34.50 -21.04
N TYR A 86 -14.50 -34.16 -21.50
CA TYR A 86 -14.09 -32.79 -21.79
C TYR A 86 -13.81 -32.59 -23.27
N LEU A 87 -14.13 -31.39 -23.75
CA LEU A 87 -13.62 -30.85 -25.00
C LEU A 87 -12.57 -29.79 -24.68
N ASN A 88 -11.32 -30.08 -25.01
CA ASN A 88 -10.19 -29.20 -24.75
C ASN A 88 -9.81 -28.42 -26.01
N PHE A 89 -9.35 -27.20 -25.84
CA PHE A 89 -8.95 -26.30 -26.90
C PHE A 89 -7.49 -25.93 -26.70
N ALA A 90 -6.66 -26.15 -27.71
CA ALA A 90 -5.29 -25.66 -27.74
C ALA A 90 -5.18 -24.58 -28.82
N TYR A 91 -4.63 -23.42 -28.46
CA TYR A 91 -4.40 -22.36 -29.42
C TYR A 91 -3.28 -22.79 -30.38
N ARG A 92 -3.48 -22.66 -31.69
CA ARG A 92 -2.45 -22.98 -32.68
C ARG A 92 -1.22 -22.11 -32.41
N ALA A 93 -0.07 -22.76 -32.21
CA ALA A 93 1.16 -22.07 -31.86
C ALA A 93 1.56 -21.03 -32.92
N GLU A 94 1.39 -21.34 -34.21
CA GLU A 94 1.71 -20.39 -35.29
C GLU A 94 0.87 -19.12 -35.18
N GLU A 95 -0.43 -19.26 -34.92
CA GLU A 95 -1.36 -18.13 -34.76
C GLU A 95 -1.01 -17.29 -33.54
N LEU A 96 -0.78 -17.95 -32.39
CA LEU A 96 -0.39 -17.25 -31.16
C LEU A 96 0.94 -16.51 -31.32
N ILE A 97 1.94 -17.10 -31.97
CA ILE A 97 3.22 -16.44 -32.23
C ILE A 97 3.01 -15.20 -33.10
N TRP A 98 2.27 -15.31 -34.21
CA TRP A 98 2.02 -14.17 -35.08
C TRP A 98 1.27 -13.05 -34.35
N ARG A 99 0.23 -13.38 -33.57
CA ARG A 99 -0.51 -12.38 -32.76
C ARG A 99 0.37 -11.76 -31.68
N ALA A 100 1.17 -12.56 -30.98
CA ALA A 100 2.09 -12.04 -29.97
C ALA A 100 3.10 -11.07 -30.59
N LEU A 101 3.69 -11.40 -31.74
CA LEU A 101 4.60 -10.50 -32.46
C LEU A 101 3.89 -9.24 -32.95
N GLU A 102 2.65 -9.34 -33.42
CA GLU A 102 1.85 -8.18 -33.83
C GLU A 102 1.60 -7.24 -32.64
N VAL A 103 1.12 -7.77 -31.51
CA VAL A 103 0.89 -7.00 -30.28
C VAL A 103 2.19 -6.38 -29.78
N LEU A 104 3.27 -7.16 -29.70
CA LEU A 104 4.60 -6.68 -29.30
C LEU A 104 5.10 -5.56 -30.22
N SER A 105 4.94 -5.69 -31.53
CA SER A 105 5.39 -4.67 -32.50
C SER A 105 4.63 -3.36 -32.36
N LYS A 106 3.35 -3.40 -31.98
CA LYS A 106 2.51 -2.22 -31.78
C LYS A 106 2.71 -1.57 -30.42
N ARG A 107 2.94 -2.37 -29.37
CA ARG A 107 3.01 -1.92 -27.98
C ARG A 107 4.43 -1.57 -27.53
N GLY A 108 5.46 -2.23 -28.07
CA GLY A 108 6.86 -2.01 -27.69
C GLY A 108 7.06 -2.17 -26.19
N GLU A 109 7.58 -1.13 -25.55
CA GLU A 109 7.83 -1.10 -24.09
C GLU A 109 6.54 -1.11 -23.26
N ASP A 110 5.39 -0.73 -23.84
CA ASP A 110 4.08 -0.75 -23.17
C ASP A 110 3.41 -2.14 -23.22
N TYR A 111 4.08 -3.16 -23.75
CA TYR A 111 3.58 -4.53 -23.67
C TYR A 111 3.38 -4.94 -22.20
N GLY A 112 2.30 -5.68 -21.91
CA GLY A 112 1.90 -6.04 -20.55
C GLY A 112 1.17 -4.93 -19.77
N HIS A 113 1.05 -3.71 -20.32
CA HIS A 113 0.15 -2.69 -19.81
C HIS A 113 -1.20 -2.82 -20.50
N LEU A 114 -2.30 -2.90 -19.73
CA LEU A 114 -3.68 -2.97 -20.19
C LEU A 114 -4.23 -1.59 -20.60
N PRO A 115 -5.36 -1.53 -21.33
CA PRO A 115 -5.99 -0.25 -21.68
C PRO A 115 -6.41 0.55 -20.45
N GLU A 116 -6.37 1.88 -20.57
CA GLU A 116 -6.88 2.77 -19.53
C GLU A 116 -8.31 2.41 -19.10
N ARG A 117 -8.52 2.46 -17.78
CA ARG A 117 -9.80 2.20 -17.11
C ARG A 117 -10.31 3.48 -16.47
N GLU A 118 -11.64 3.61 -16.41
CA GLU A 118 -12.28 4.69 -15.69
C GLU A 118 -12.13 4.52 -14.18
N GLY A 119 -11.90 5.62 -13.48
CA GLY A 119 -11.77 5.66 -12.04
C GLY A 119 -10.37 6.07 -11.57
N PHE A 120 -10.26 6.32 -10.28
CA PHE A 120 -9.03 6.76 -9.65
C PHE A 120 -8.84 5.99 -8.37
N ILE A 121 -7.66 5.40 -8.21
CA ILE A 121 -7.31 4.57 -7.06
C ILE A 121 -6.28 5.31 -6.22
N ILE A 122 -6.54 5.42 -4.93
CA ILE A 122 -5.53 5.87 -3.97
C ILE A 122 -4.99 4.65 -3.23
N VAL A 123 -3.67 4.48 -3.21
CA VAL A 123 -2.99 3.45 -2.43
C VAL A 123 -2.18 4.14 -1.34
N GLU A 124 -2.62 4.00 -0.09
CA GLU A 124 -1.88 4.48 1.06
C GLU A 124 -0.89 3.43 1.53
N HIS A 125 0.39 3.79 1.59
CA HIS A 125 1.43 2.90 2.09
C HIS A 125 2.59 3.68 2.73
N THR A 126 3.49 2.92 3.36
CA THR A 126 4.65 3.38 4.12
C THR A 126 4.30 4.09 5.42
N SER A 127 3.67 5.27 5.34
CA SER A 127 3.17 6.13 6.44
C SER A 127 3.98 6.04 7.75
N ALA A 128 5.31 6.00 7.66
CA ALA A 128 6.17 5.89 8.82
C ALA A 128 6.34 7.27 9.46
N ASN A 129 6.30 7.31 10.79
CA ASN A 129 6.51 8.55 11.53
C ASN A 129 7.87 9.19 11.16
N PRO A 130 7.92 10.50 10.90
CA PRO A 130 9.11 11.24 10.50
C PRO A 130 9.98 11.59 11.72
N ASN A 131 10.40 10.57 12.47
CA ASN A 131 11.26 10.73 13.65
C ASN A 131 12.64 10.08 13.49
N GLY A 132 12.98 9.65 12.28
CA GLY A 132 14.27 9.08 11.92
C GLY A 132 14.19 8.14 10.70
N PRO A 133 15.31 7.50 10.34
CA PRO A 133 15.39 6.64 9.17
C PRO A 133 14.49 5.42 9.29
N PHE A 134 14.14 4.85 8.14
CA PHE A 134 13.44 3.57 8.11
C PHE A 134 14.29 2.48 8.75
N HIS A 135 13.63 1.64 9.55
CA HIS A 135 14.21 0.39 10.04
C HIS A 135 13.74 -0.79 9.20
N VAL A 136 14.49 -1.90 9.21
CA VAL A 136 14.19 -3.09 8.40
C VAL A 136 12.78 -3.62 8.65
N GLY A 137 12.29 -3.58 9.90
CA GLY A 137 10.91 -3.97 10.23
C GLY A 137 9.80 -3.18 9.51
N ARG A 138 10.11 -2.00 8.95
CA ARG A 138 9.19 -1.16 8.15
C ARG A 138 9.41 -1.27 6.64
N ALA A 139 10.40 -2.04 6.18
CA ALA A 139 10.76 -2.14 4.76
C ALA A 139 9.69 -2.84 3.90
N ARG A 140 8.88 -3.73 4.49
CA ARG A 140 7.86 -4.48 3.74
C ARG A 140 6.76 -3.58 3.16
N ASN A 141 6.30 -2.62 3.95
CA ASN A 141 5.19 -1.74 3.57
C ASN A 141 5.46 -0.96 2.27
N PRO A 142 6.56 -0.18 2.16
CA PRO A 142 6.86 0.56 0.94
C PRO A 142 7.02 -0.34 -0.29
N ILE A 143 7.62 -1.52 -0.15
CA ILE A 143 7.81 -2.45 -1.29
C ILE A 143 6.48 -3.04 -1.76
N LEU A 144 5.64 -3.52 -0.84
CA LEU A 144 4.34 -4.09 -1.19
C LEU A 144 3.40 -3.02 -1.77
N GLY A 145 3.35 -1.84 -1.16
CA GLY A 145 2.54 -0.72 -1.64
C GLY A 145 2.95 -0.26 -3.04
N ASP A 146 4.24 -0.04 -3.26
CA ASP A 146 4.77 0.35 -4.58
C ASP A 146 4.52 -0.73 -5.64
N SER A 147 4.63 -2.01 -5.28
CA SER A 147 4.35 -3.11 -6.21
C SER A 147 2.87 -3.15 -6.60
N ILE A 148 1.96 -2.95 -5.65
CA ILE A 148 0.52 -2.83 -5.92
C ILE A 148 0.23 -1.61 -6.80
N VAL A 149 0.84 -0.45 -6.52
CA VAL A 149 0.68 0.76 -7.35
C VAL A 149 1.12 0.51 -8.79
N ARG A 150 2.28 -0.13 -8.99
CA ARG A 150 2.80 -0.49 -10.32
C ARG A 150 1.88 -1.46 -11.04
N ILE A 151 1.38 -2.49 -10.36
CA ILE A 151 0.43 -3.45 -10.93
C ILE A 151 -0.88 -2.76 -11.33
N LEU A 152 -1.41 -1.87 -10.48
CA LEU A 152 -2.63 -1.13 -10.79
C LEU A 152 -2.46 -0.22 -12.01
N ARG A 153 -1.34 0.49 -12.11
CA ARG A 153 -0.97 1.31 -13.28
C ARG A 153 -0.83 0.46 -14.53
N ALA A 154 -0.12 -0.67 -14.45
CA ALA A 154 -0.01 -1.63 -15.53
C ALA A 154 -1.38 -2.22 -15.93
N ALA A 155 -2.30 -2.39 -14.97
CA ALA A 155 -3.67 -2.82 -15.24
C ALA A 155 -4.58 -1.71 -15.84
N GLY A 156 -4.02 -0.53 -16.15
CA GLY A 156 -4.71 0.58 -16.80
C GLY A 156 -5.41 1.53 -15.84
N TRP A 157 -5.26 1.38 -14.52
CA TRP A 157 -5.86 2.30 -13.56
C TRP A 157 -4.97 3.53 -13.34
N ARG A 158 -5.61 4.69 -13.20
CA ARG A 158 -4.93 5.85 -12.61
C ARG A 158 -4.80 5.61 -11.10
N ALA A 159 -3.58 5.32 -10.64
CA ALA A 159 -3.27 5.08 -9.23
C ALA A 159 -2.30 6.12 -8.65
N GLU A 160 -2.63 6.67 -7.49
CA GLU A 160 -1.80 7.60 -6.71
C GLU A 160 -1.35 6.94 -5.40
N ALA A 161 -0.03 6.80 -5.23
CA ALA A 161 0.63 6.41 -4.01
C ALA A 161 0.62 7.59 -3.02
N GLN A 162 -0.08 7.42 -1.90
CA GLN A 162 -0.16 8.42 -0.84
C GLN A 162 0.62 7.98 0.40
N TYR A 163 1.34 8.94 0.97
CA TYR A 163 2.01 8.81 2.26
C TYR A 163 1.28 9.69 3.28
N TRP A 164 0.73 9.07 4.33
CA TRP A 164 0.10 9.78 5.44
C TRP A 164 1.17 10.18 6.45
N VAL A 165 1.59 11.44 6.40
CA VAL A 165 2.65 11.99 7.24
C VAL A 165 2.09 12.37 8.59
N ASN A 166 2.61 11.72 9.62
CA ASN A 166 2.39 12.12 10.98
C ASN A 166 3.33 13.28 11.36
N ASP A 167 2.89 14.51 11.11
CA ASP A 167 3.56 15.75 11.56
C ASP A 167 2.94 16.32 12.85
N MET A 168 2.28 15.46 13.61
CA MET A 168 1.63 15.79 14.87
C MET A 168 2.04 14.81 15.98
N GLY A 169 1.52 15.03 17.19
CA GLY A 169 1.68 14.09 18.29
C GLY A 169 3.04 14.12 18.98
N LYS A 170 3.15 13.31 20.04
CA LYS A 170 4.26 13.40 21.00
C LYS A 170 5.63 13.12 20.39
N GLN A 171 5.73 12.20 19.43
CA GLN A 171 7.01 11.84 18.82
C GLN A 171 7.60 12.98 18.00
N VAL A 172 6.77 13.68 17.22
CA VAL A 172 7.17 14.87 16.47
C VAL A 172 7.55 15.98 17.44
N MET A 173 6.74 16.24 18.47
CA MET A 173 7.08 17.25 19.48
C MET A 173 8.37 16.93 20.24
N THR A 174 8.66 15.65 20.50
CA THR A 174 9.93 15.21 21.10
C THR A 174 11.11 15.52 20.19
N LEU A 175 10.98 15.22 18.89
CA LEU A 175 12.01 15.57 17.89
C LEU A 175 12.21 17.09 17.82
N VAL A 176 11.14 17.86 17.67
CA VAL A 176 11.19 19.32 17.57
C VAL A 176 11.83 19.92 18.82
N TRP A 177 11.40 19.48 20.01
CA TRP A 177 12.02 19.90 21.27
C TRP A 177 13.52 19.59 21.27
N GLY A 178 13.91 18.39 20.83
CA GLY A 178 15.32 18.00 20.76
C GLY A 178 16.13 18.92 19.87
N VAL A 179 15.68 19.14 18.63
CA VAL A 179 16.32 20.02 17.64
C VAL A 179 16.51 21.45 18.18
N LYS A 180 15.55 21.94 18.98
CA LYS A 180 15.54 23.33 19.45
C LYS A 180 16.33 23.54 20.75
N ASN A 181 16.56 22.49 21.55
CA ASN A 181 17.06 22.62 22.92
C ASN A 181 18.35 21.83 23.20
N ILE A 182 18.73 20.89 22.34
CA ILE A 182 19.94 20.09 22.51
C ILE A 182 21.04 20.69 21.61
N PRO A 183 22.18 21.11 22.17
CA PRO A 183 23.34 21.50 21.37
C PRO A 183 23.88 20.32 20.57
N GLU A 184 24.43 20.56 19.38
CA GLU A 184 24.93 19.47 18.53
C GLU A 184 26.11 18.72 19.18
N GLU A 185 26.92 19.40 19.98
CA GLU A 185 28.03 18.80 20.73
C GLU A 185 27.61 17.76 21.79
N ASP A 186 26.34 17.79 22.22
CA ASP A 186 25.77 16.81 23.16
C ASP A 186 25.30 15.53 22.45
N LEU A 187 25.27 15.53 21.11
CA LEU A 187 24.75 14.41 20.33
C LEU A 187 25.84 13.36 20.05
N PRO A 188 25.46 12.08 19.93
CA PRO A 188 26.35 11.08 19.35
C PRO A 188 26.71 11.45 17.89
N GLY A 189 27.79 10.86 17.36
CA GLY A 189 28.12 10.99 15.94
C GLY A 189 27.00 10.47 15.04
N ALA A 190 26.77 11.12 13.90
CA ALA A 190 25.82 10.62 12.92
C ALA A 190 26.36 9.39 12.21
N GLU A 191 25.50 8.39 11.98
CA GLU A 191 25.87 7.21 11.19
C GLU A 191 26.05 7.57 9.70
N ARG A 192 25.33 8.58 9.22
CA ARG A 192 25.35 9.05 7.83
C ARG A 192 25.12 10.56 7.75
N GLU A 193 25.78 11.19 6.77
CA GLU A 193 25.53 12.58 6.35
C GLU A 193 24.23 12.67 5.52
N LYS A 194 23.10 12.38 6.18
CA LYS A 194 21.76 12.31 5.55
C LYS A 194 20.74 12.87 6.53
N PRO A 195 19.77 13.71 6.10
CA PRO A 195 18.89 14.44 7.02
C PRO A 195 18.24 13.59 8.11
N ASP A 196 17.55 12.51 7.76
CA ASP A 196 16.89 11.63 8.73
C ASP A 196 17.87 11.01 9.74
N HIS A 197 19.10 10.69 9.33
CA HIS A 197 20.18 10.21 10.22
C HIS A 197 20.77 11.31 11.11
N LEU A 198 20.79 12.56 10.65
CA LEU A 198 21.20 13.70 11.47
C LEU A 198 20.15 14.02 12.54
N TYR A 199 18.87 14.05 12.15
CA TYR A 199 17.75 14.43 13.02
C TYR A 199 17.36 13.36 14.06
N VAL A 200 17.50 12.06 13.75
CA VAL A 200 17.14 10.99 14.69
C VAL A 200 17.93 11.06 16.00
N ARG A 201 19.16 11.59 15.96
CA ARG A 201 20.00 11.79 17.15
C ARG A 201 19.34 12.73 18.16
N TYR A 202 18.76 13.83 17.69
CA TYR A 202 17.99 14.75 18.53
C TYR A 202 16.77 14.07 19.13
N TYR A 203 16.04 13.26 18.36
CA TYR A 203 14.90 12.50 18.86
C TYR A 203 15.30 11.51 19.96
N GLN A 204 16.37 10.75 19.74
CA GLN A 204 16.88 9.75 20.69
C GLN A 204 17.38 10.41 21.97
N GLU A 205 18.15 11.48 21.86
CA GLU A 205 18.67 12.21 23.02
C GLU A 205 17.57 12.92 23.81
N ALA A 206 16.60 13.55 23.13
CA ALA A 206 15.43 14.12 23.79
C ALA A 206 14.63 13.04 24.53
N TYR A 207 14.44 11.88 23.93
CA TYR A 207 13.76 10.76 24.56
C TYR A 207 14.52 10.22 25.77
N ARG A 208 15.86 10.12 25.70
CA ARG A 208 16.71 9.75 26.85
C ARG A 208 16.54 10.75 28.01
N ARG A 209 16.57 12.06 27.73
CA ARG A 209 16.34 13.12 28.73
C ARG A 209 14.96 13.03 29.38
N ILE A 210 13.93 12.58 28.65
CA ILE A 210 12.60 12.29 29.23
C ILE A 210 12.66 11.09 30.17
N GLU A 211 13.27 9.97 29.74
CA GLU A 211 13.36 8.75 30.56
C GLU A 211 14.19 8.96 31.84
N GLU A 212 15.21 9.82 31.78
CA GLU A 212 16.03 10.21 32.93
C GLU A 212 15.39 11.28 33.82
N GLY A 213 14.22 11.82 33.43
CA GLY A 213 13.51 12.84 34.19
C GLY A 213 14.13 14.24 34.12
N VAL A 214 15.09 14.47 33.21
CA VAL A 214 15.67 15.79 32.95
C VAL A 214 14.61 16.73 32.39
N ILE A 215 13.71 16.21 31.56
CA ILE A 215 12.54 16.94 31.07
C ILE A 215 11.29 16.13 31.35
N SER A 216 10.20 16.80 31.74
CA SER A 216 8.94 16.11 31.98
C SER A 216 8.20 15.84 30.67
N GLU A 217 7.48 14.72 30.61
CA GLU A 217 6.58 14.43 29.48
C GLU A 217 5.51 15.53 29.31
N GLU A 218 5.20 16.25 30.39
CA GLU A 218 4.25 17.36 30.36
C GLU A 218 4.75 18.56 29.53
N ARG A 219 6.07 18.79 29.43
CA ARG A 219 6.60 19.80 28.49
C ARG A 219 6.25 19.45 27.05
N ILE A 220 6.40 18.18 26.67
CA ILE A 220 6.06 17.69 25.33
C ILE A 220 4.55 17.75 25.08
N ASN A 221 3.74 17.41 26.09
CA ASN A 221 2.28 17.55 26.00
C ASN A 221 1.86 19.02 25.85
N TYR A 222 2.52 19.95 26.55
CA TYR A 222 2.29 21.38 26.42
C TYR A 222 2.55 21.84 24.98
N MET A 223 3.70 21.46 24.41
CA MET A 223 4.02 21.78 23.01
C MET A 223 2.98 21.23 22.05
N LEU A 224 2.52 19.99 22.25
CA LEU A 224 1.48 19.40 21.42
C LEU A 224 0.17 20.19 21.47
N ARG A 225 -0.29 20.57 22.67
CA ARG A 225 -1.55 21.32 22.84
C ARG A 225 -1.47 22.71 22.21
N GLU A 226 -0.36 23.41 22.39
CA GLU A 226 -0.17 24.73 21.79
C GLU A 226 -0.01 24.66 20.27
N TYR A 227 0.60 23.59 19.75
CA TYR A 227 0.64 23.33 18.30
C TYR A 227 -0.75 22.99 17.73
N GLU A 228 -1.52 22.12 18.38
CA GLU A 228 -2.91 21.84 18.00
C GLU A 228 -3.75 23.14 17.97
N ARG A 229 -3.62 24.00 18.99
CA ARG A 229 -4.29 25.30 19.02
C ARG A 229 -3.83 26.23 17.88
N ALA A 230 -2.52 26.29 17.62
CA ALA A 230 -1.97 27.09 16.52
C ALA A 230 -2.58 26.69 15.16
N LEU A 231 -2.75 25.40 14.92
CA LEU A 231 -3.35 24.88 13.69
C LEU A 231 -4.84 25.21 13.60
N GLU A 232 -5.59 25.09 14.70
CA GLU A 232 -7.02 25.43 14.75
C GLU A 232 -7.29 26.92 14.56
N GLU A 233 -6.42 27.78 15.10
CA GLU A 233 -6.51 29.24 14.99
C GLU A 233 -5.89 29.78 13.69
N GLY A 234 -5.10 28.96 12.98
CA GLY A 234 -4.32 29.39 11.81
C GLY A 234 -3.13 30.29 12.17
N ASP A 235 -2.71 30.35 13.44
CA ASP A 235 -1.59 31.18 13.91
C ASP A 235 -0.26 30.43 13.82
N LYS A 236 0.30 30.41 12.61
CA LYS A 236 1.59 29.77 12.30
C LYS A 236 2.77 30.32 13.10
N LYS A 237 2.67 31.54 13.63
CA LYS A 237 3.76 32.21 14.36
C LYS A 237 3.66 32.04 15.87
N ARG A 238 2.59 31.40 16.36
CA ARG A 238 2.40 31.08 17.78
C ARG A 238 3.62 30.36 18.32
N LEU A 239 4.12 30.84 19.47
CA LEU A 239 5.13 30.11 20.23
C LEU A 239 4.47 28.90 20.89
N ILE A 240 5.01 27.72 20.64
CA ILE A 240 4.50 26.45 21.16
C ILE A 240 5.38 25.87 22.26
N ASN A 241 6.57 26.41 22.48
CA ASN A 241 7.52 25.92 23.48
C ASN A 241 7.10 26.27 24.92
N HIS A 242 7.56 25.49 25.89
CA HIS A 242 7.48 25.88 27.29
C HIS A 242 8.35 27.15 27.53
N PRO A 243 7.99 28.06 28.47
CA PRO A 243 8.76 29.29 28.73
C PRO A 243 10.23 29.10 29.11
N GLU A 244 10.60 27.91 29.59
CA GLU A 244 11.97 27.55 29.95
C GLU A 244 12.76 26.91 28.79
N ASP A 245 12.10 26.65 27.66
CA ASP A 245 12.71 26.06 26.47
C ASP A 245 12.98 27.14 25.41
N SER A 246 13.83 26.81 24.43
CA SER A 246 14.12 27.66 23.28
C SER A 246 12.84 28.05 22.50
N PRO A 247 12.72 29.32 22.06
CA PRO A 247 11.61 29.77 21.24
C PRO A 247 11.39 28.87 20.02
N THR A 248 10.16 28.37 19.88
CA THR A 248 9.75 27.47 18.79
C THR A 248 8.38 27.90 18.30
N ARG A 249 8.27 28.26 17.02
CA ARG A 249 7.01 28.60 16.36
C ARG A 249 6.34 27.37 15.75
N ALA A 250 5.02 27.43 15.61
CA ALA A 250 4.24 26.35 15.00
C ALA A 250 4.69 26.01 13.57
N GLU A 251 5.06 27.00 12.75
CA GLU A 251 5.55 26.77 11.37
C GLU A 251 6.83 25.91 11.31
N GLU A 252 7.72 26.03 12.30
CA GLU A 252 9.00 25.31 12.35
C GLU A 252 8.80 23.79 12.52
N VAL A 253 7.64 23.34 13.04
CA VAL A 253 7.33 21.91 13.18
C VAL A 253 7.32 21.23 11.82
N ARG A 254 6.62 21.83 10.83
CA ARG A 254 6.52 21.24 9.49
C ARG A 254 7.87 21.31 8.78
N GLU A 255 8.63 22.39 8.95
CA GLU A 255 9.98 22.52 8.38
C GLU A 255 10.91 21.40 8.85
N ILE A 256 10.96 21.13 10.16
CA ILE A 256 11.78 20.05 10.73
C ILE A 256 11.30 18.68 10.21
N VAL A 257 9.99 18.44 10.17
CA VAL A 257 9.43 17.19 9.65
C VAL A 257 9.78 16.99 8.17
N GLU A 258 9.69 18.04 7.36
CA GLU A 258 10.03 17.99 5.94
C GLU A 258 11.52 17.67 5.72
N GLU A 259 12.43 18.17 6.56
CA GLU A 259 13.85 17.78 6.49
C GLU A 259 14.07 16.29 6.76
N VAL A 260 13.41 15.74 7.78
CA VAL A 260 13.46 14.28 8.04
C VAL A 260 12.87 13.50 6.86
N LEU A 261 11.74 13.96 6.33
CA LEU A 261 11.09 13.31 5.18
C LEU A 261 11.96 13.32 3.93
N LYS A 262 12.76 14.37 3.68
CA LYS A 262 13.71 14.39 2.55
C LYS A 262 14.71 13.24 2.63
N GLY A 263 15.25 12.99 3.84
CA GLY A 263 16.11 11.84 4.10
C GLY A 263 15.37 10.52 3.84
N MET A 264 14.19 10.36 4.40
CA MET A 264 13.37 9.16 4.22
C MET A 264 13.00 8.90 2.74
N ASP A 265 12.58 9.93 2.00
CA ASP A 265 12.24 9.86 0.56
C ASP A 265 13.45 9.42 -0.27
N SER A 266 14.65 9.89 0.04
CA SER A 266 15.87 9.45 -0.67
C SER A 266 16.12 7.94 -0.53
N SER A 267 15.83 7.34 0.64
CA SER A 267 15.89 5.88 0.84
C SER A 267 14.81 5.16 0.05
N LEU A 268 13.58 5.69 0.02
CA LEU A 268 12.49 5.12 -0.78
C LEU A 268 12.84 5.12 -2.26
N ARG A 269 13.33 6.24 -2.79
CA ARG A 269 13.76 6.36 -4.19
C ARG A 269 14.89 5.40 -4.53
N ARG A 270 15.88 5.26 -3.64
CA ARG A 270 16.95 4.26 -3.82
C ARG A 270 16.36 2.85 -3.89
N LEU A 271 15.43 2.50 -3.00
CA LEU A 271 14.70 1.23 -3.03
C LEU A 271 13.76 1.06 -4.25
N GLY A 272 13.67 2.06 -5.14
CA GLY A 272 12.80 2.06 -6.30
C GLY A 272 11.32 2.28 -5.96
N VAL A 273 11.03 2.86 -4.80
CA VAL A 273 9.67 3.21 -4.34
C VAL A 273 9.42 4.69 -4.61
N VAL A 274 8.29 4.99 -5.25
CA VAL A 274 7.89 6.37 -5.58
C VAL A 274 6.56 6.69 -4.92
N VAL A 275 6.55 7.73 -4.09
CA VAL A 275 5.34 8.32 -3.52
C VAL A 275 4.93 9.50 -4.39
N ASP A 276 3.65 9.59 -4.76
CA ASP A 276 3.15 10.69 -5.59
C ASP A 276 2.70 11.88 -4.74
N ARG A 277 2.15 11.62 -3.55
CA ARG A 277 1.64 12.67 -2.66
C ARG A 277 1.89 12.37 -1.20
N TYR A 278 2.49 13.33 -0.50
CA TYR A 278 2.55 13.39 0.95
C TYR A 278 1.35 14.21 1.46
N VAL A 279 0.57 13.64 2.36
CA VAL A 279 -0.59 14.30 2.99
C VAL A 279 -0.33 14.33 4.50
N TYR A 280 -0.50 15.48 5.13
CA TYR A 280 -0.06 15.71 6.51
C TYR A 280 -1.24 15.68 7.50
N GLU A 281 -1.04 15.09 8.68
CA GLU A 281 -2.04 15.08 9.76
C GLU A 281 -2.53 16.47 10.14
N SER A 282 -1.63 17.45 10.16
CA SER A 282 -1.99 18.85 10.44
C SER A 282 -2.91 19.48 9.40
N GLN A 283 -2.89 19.04 8.12
CA GLN A 283 -3.73 19.62 7.06
C GLN A 283 -5.23 19.41 7.33
N VAL A 284 -5.62 18.25 7.88
CA VAL A 284 -7.03 18.00 8.21
C VAL A 284 -7.50 18.80 9.43
N VAL A 285 -6.57 19.36 10.21
CA VAL A 285 -6.86 20.31 11.28
C VAL A 285 -7.03 21.72 10.68
N GLU A 286 -6.04 22.18 9.91
CA GLU A 286 -6.00 23.50 9.27
C GLU A 286 -7.23 23.76 8.39
N ASP A 287 -7.70 22.77 7.62
CA ASP A 287 -8.84 22.90 6.70
C ASP A 287 -10.22 22.67 7.37
N GLY A 288 -10.22 22.46 8.70
CA GLY A 288 -11.39 22.20 9.52
C GLY A 288 -12.08 20.84 9.28
N THR A 289 -11.49 19.93 8.49
CA THR A 289 -12.05 18.59 8.24
C THR A 289 -12.20 17.82 9.54
N LEU A 290 -11.20 17.84 10.40
CA LEU A 290 -11.23 17.17 11.71
C LEU A 290 -12.41 17.64 12.55
N LYS A 291 -12.64 18.95 12.64
CA LYS A 291 -13.76 19.52 13.38
C LYS A 291 -15.11 19.04 12.85
N ARG A 292 -15.29 19.04 11.51
CA ARG A 292 -16.51 18.53 10.86
C ARG A 292 -16.75 17.05 11.18
N VAL A 293 -15.69 16.24 11.20
CA VAL A 293 -15.76 14.81 11.54
C VAL A 293 -16.16 14.59 12.98
N ILE A 294 -15.55 15.31 13.92
CA ILE A 294 -15.88 15.20 15.35
C ILE A 294 -17.37 15.50 15.59
N GLU A 295 -17.88 16.60 15.03
CA GLU A 295 -19.29 16.97 15.20
C GLU A 295 -20.23 15.92 14.57
N LYS A 296 -19.88 15.37 13.41
CA LYS A 296 -20.66 14.29 12.79
C LYS A 296 -20.65 13.02 13.65
N LEU A 297 -19.50 12.66 14.23
CA LEU A 297 -19.39 11.52 15.13
C LEU A 297 -20.24 11.69 16.39
N LYS A 298 -20.21 12.88 17.02
CA LYS A 298 -21.05 13.19 18.19
C LYS A 298 -22.55 13.05 17.90
N SER A 299 -22.97 13.28 16.66
CA SER A 299 -24.37 13.11 16.23
C SER A 299 -24.77 11.67 15.89
N SER A 300 -23.82 10.71 15.86
CA SER A 300 -24.14 9.31 15.61
C SER A 300 -25.01 8.74 16.73
N PRO A 301 -25.99 7.89 16.42
CA PRO A 301 -26.78 7.18 17.45
C PRO A 301 -25.92 6.23 18.31
N ARG A 302 -24.69 5.92 17.88
CA ARG A 302 -23.72 5.11 18.62
C ARG A 302 -22.83 5.94 19.54
N ALA A 303 -22.91 7.27 19.47
CA ALA A 303 -22.06 8.14 20.24
C ALA A 303 -22.45 8.13 21.72
N GLY A 304 -21.46 7.99 22.60
CA GLY A 304 -21.60 8.13 24.04
C GLY A 304 -20.47 8.98 24.61
N VAL A 305 -20.64 9.38 25.88
CA VAL A 305 -19.63 10.14 26.62
C VAL A 305 -19.34 9.43 27.94
N GLU A 306 -18.07 9.27 28.25
CA GLU A 306 -17.59 8.70 29.51
C GLU A 306 -16.39 9.52 29.99
N GLU A 307 -16.45 10.03 31.22
CA GLU A 307 -15.39 10.89 31.79
C GLU A 307 -15.02 12.11 30.90
N GLY A 308 -15.99 12.63 30.14
CA GLY A 308 -15.81 13.74 29.21
C GLY A 308 -15.24 13.34 27.83
N ALA A 309 -14.79 12.10 27.66
CA ALA A 309 -14.30 11.58 26.38
C ALA A 309 -15.46 10.99 25.56
N TRP A 310 -15.51 11.33 24.27
CA TRP A 310 -16.50 10.78 23.35
C TRP A 310 -16.05 9.45 22.74
N TYR A 311 -16.98 8.51 22.62
CA TYR A 311 -16.74 7.21 22.01
C TYR A 311 -17.91 6.77 21.11
N LEU A 312 -17.64 5.85 20.18
CA LEU A 312 -18.66 5.09 19.45
C LEU A 312 -18.81 3.71 20.06
N ASP A 313 -20.05 3.28 20.28
CA ASP A 313 -20.37 1.94 20.77
C ASP A 313 -20.55 0.94 19.61
N PHE A 314 -19.65 -0.05 19.57
CA PHE A 314 -19.70 -1.18 18.63
C PHE A 314 -19.91 -2.52 19.36
N SER A 315 -20.61 -2.49 20.50
CA SER A 315 -20.84 -3.68 21.33
C SER A 315 -21.60 -4.81 20.64
N ASP A 316 -22.42 -4.45 19.64
CA ASP A 316 -23.20 -5.32 18.75
C ASP A 316 -22.36 -6.00 17.65
N LYS A 317 -21.11 -5.57 17.44
CA LYS A 317 -20.24 -6.09 16.38
C LYS A 317 -19.41 -7.30 16.86
N PRO A 318 -19.02 -8.21 15.94
CA PRO A 318 -18.22 -9.39 16.26
C PRO A 318 -16.74 -9.02 16.48
N ILE A 319 -16.47 -8.27 17.55
CA ILE A 319 -15.13 -7.80 17.92
C ILE A 319 -14.58 -8.71 19.02
N HIS A 320 -13.43 -9.32 18.79
CA HIS A 320 -12.68 -10.04 19.80
C HIS A 320 -11.76 -9.05 20.54
N GLY A 321 -12.04 -8.77 21.81
CA GLY A 321 -11.24 -7.83 22.62
C GLY A 321 -11.98 -7.33 23.86
N LYS A 322 -11.23 -6.68 24.77
CA LYS A 322 -11.80 -6.14 26.03
C LYS A 322 -12.59 -4.85 25.84
N THR A 323 -12.23 -4.01 24.86
CA THR A 323 -12.99 -2.80 24.57
C THR A 323 -13.83 -3.01 23.32
N LYS A 324 -15.12 -2.69 23.41
CA LYS A 324 -16.02 -2.58 22.25
C LYS A 324 -16.37 -1.12 21.93
N ARG A 325 -15.77 -0.19 22.68
CA ARG A 325 -15.91 1.25 22.52
C ARG A 325 -14.71 1.80 21.77
N PHE A 326 -14.99 2.65 20.78
CA PHE A 326 -13.97 3.34 20.02
C PHE A 326 -13.95 4.82 20.41
N VAL A 327 -13.00 5.20 21.25
CA VAL A 327 -12.84 6.57 21.74
C VAL A 327 -12.26 7.45 20.64
N PHE A 328 -12.84 8.64 20.43
CA PHE A 328 -12.43 9.57 19.36
C PHE A 328 -12.15 11.00 19.86
N THR A 329 -12.39 11.33 21.13
CA THR A 329 -11.86 12.56 21.77
C THR A 329 -11.28 12.23 23.14
N ARG A 330 -10.38 13.10 23.63
CA ARG A 330 -10.00 13.13 25.05
C ARG A 330 -11.06 13.87 25.87
N SER A 331 -10.90 13.87 27.19
CA SER A 331 -11.80 14.57 28.14
C SER A 331 -11.79 16.09 27.98
N ASP A 332 -10.69 16.66 27.49
CA ASP A 332 -10.56 18.09 27.14
C ASP A 332 -11.15 18.43 25.76
N GLY A 333 -11.72 17.45 25.06
CA GLY A 333 -12.29 17.61 23.72
C GLY A 333 -11.29 17.50 22.57
N SER A 334 -9.98 17.43 22.85
CA SER A 334 -8.95 17.28 21.81
C SER A 334 -9.06 15.94 21.07
N ALA A 335 -8.69 15.94 19.79
CA ALA A 335 -8.80 14.76 18.94
C ALA A 335 -7.72 13.72 19.22
N LEU A 336 -8.10 12.44 19.14
CA LEU A 336 -7.15 11.32 19.10
C LEU A 336 -6.61 11.11 17.67
N TYR A 337 -5.48 10.40 17.56
CA TYR A 337 -4.88 10.07 16.26
C TYR A 337 -5.85 9.30 15.35
N THR A 338 -6.63 8.39 15.94
CA THR A 338 -7.68 7.63 15.26
C THR A 338 -8.74 8.53 14.62
N THR A 339 -8.96 9.72 15.17
CA THR A 339 -9.91 10.72 14.66
C THR A 339 -9.35 11.49 13.48
N ARG A 340 -8.04 11.77 13.48
CA ARG A 340 -7.35 12.32 12.31
C ARG A 340 -7.29 11.31 11.17
N ASP A 341 -7.09 10.03 11.48
CA ASP A 341 -7.22 8.95 10.49
C ASP A 341 -8.61 8.96 9.84
N MET A 342 -9.69 9.05 10.62
CA MET A 342 -11.05 9.15 10.08
C MET A 342 -11.23 10.37 9.16
N ALA A 343 -10.71 11.53 9.56
CA ALA A 343 -10.77 12.76 8.77
C ALA A 343 -10.05 12.62 7.43
N TYR A 344 -8.84 12.08 7.45
CA TYR A 344 -8.09 11.79 6.23
C TYR A 344 -8.80 10.77 5.34
N HIS A 345 -9.37 9.71 5.92
CA HIS A 345 -10.08 8.70 5.14
C HIS A 345 -11.33 9.27 4.48
N LEU A 346 -12.13 10.10 5.16
CA LEU A 346 -13.26 10.77 4.51
C LEU A 346 -12.82 11.68 3.37
N TRP A 347 -11.74 12.45 3.58
CA TRP A 347 -11.16 13.30 2.54
C TRP A 347 -10.68 12.47 1.33
N LYS A 348 -10.01 11.34 1.58
CA LYS A 348 -9.44 10.42 0.58
C LYS A 348 -10.55 9.72 -0.22
N LEU A 349 -11.54 9.15 0.47
CA LEU A 349 -12.63 8.37 -0.13
C LEU A 349 -13.55 9.24 -1.01
N GLY A 350 -13.68 10.53 -0.68
CA GLY A 350 -14.41 11.49 -1.52
C GLY A 350 -13.70 11.87 -2.83
N ARG A 351 -12.44 11.45 -3.03
CA ARG A 351 -11.62 11.82 -4.19
C ARG A 351 -11.27 10.66 -5.12
N CYS A 352 -11.57 9.43 -4.71
CA CYS A 352 -11.23 8.22 -5.45
C CYS A 352 -12.44 7.31 -5.60
N THR A 353 -12.40 6.41 -6.57
CA THR A 353 -13.41 5.35 -6.72
C THR A 353 -13.07 4.14 -5.88
N ARG A 354 -11.78 3.93 -5.57
CA ARG A 354 -11.28 2.88 -4.67
C ARG A 354 -10.11 3.41 -3.86
N ALA A 355 -10.02 2.98 -2.60
CA ALA A 355 -8.88 3.24 -1.74
C ALA A 355 -8.33 1.92 -1.20
N LEU A 356 -7.01 1.75 -1.25
CA LEU A 356 -6.30 0.64 -0.64
C LEU A 356 -5.40 1.16 0.47
N ASN A 357 -5.39 0.46 1.60
CA ASN A 357 -4.48 0.72 2.72
C ASN A 357 -3.56 -0.50 2.92
N ILE A 358 -2.25 -0.27 2.89
CA ILE A 358 -1.25 -1.32 3.13
C ILE A 358 -0.82 -1.25 4.59
N LEU A 359 -1.23 -2.23 5.40
CA LEU A 359 -1.09 -2.18 6.86
C LEU A 359 -0.43 -3.45 7.41
N GLY A 360 0.28 -3.31 8.53
CA GLY A 360 0.72 -4.45 9.33
C GLY A 360 -0.47 -5.18 9.96
N GLU A 361 -0.33 -6.49 10.22
CA GLU A 361 -1.39 -7.31 10.80
C GLU A 361 -1.84 -6.88 12.22
N ASP A 362 -0.99 -6.14 12.93
CA ASP A 362 -1.29 -5.51 14.23
C ASP A 362 -2.36 -4.41 14.12
N HIS A 363 -2.55 -3.83 12.95
CA HIS A 363 -3.58 -2.81 12.70
C HIS A 363 -4.96 -3.40 12.35
N LYS A 364 -5.16 -4.73 12.38
CA LYS A 364 -6.47 -5.36 12.06
C LYS A 364 -7.63 -4.79 12.86
N LEU A 365 -7.45 -4.65 14.18
CA LEU A 365 -8.50 -4.13 15.07
C LEU A 365 -8.76 -2.64 14.84
N GLN A 366 -7.71 -1.83 14.71
CA GLN A 366 -7.84 -0.40 14.41
C GLN A 366 -8.52 -0.17 13.05
N SER A 367 -8.13 -0.94 12.04
CA SER A 367 -8.73 -0.89 10.70
C SER A 367 -10.21 -1.28 10.71
N PHE A 368 -10.58 -2.28 11.54
CA PHE A 368 -11.98 -2.62 11.77
C PHE A 368 -12.77 -1.42 12.33
N TYR A 369 -12.30 -0.79 13.41
CA TYR A 369 -12.99 0.36 14.00
C TYR A 369 -13.09 1.54 13.05
N LEU A 370 -12.01 1.84 12.33
CA LEU A 370 -11.99 2.88 11.30
C LEU A 370 -13.08 2.63 10.26
N ARG A 371 -13.19 1.40 9.74
CA ARG A 371 -14.21 1.05 8.73
C ARG A 371 -15.63 1.17 9.28
N GLU A 372 -15.89 0.75 10.52
CA GLU A 372 -17.21 0.92 11.12
C GLU A 372 -17.54 2.40 11.38
N ALA A 373 -16.58 3.18 11.86
CA ALA A 373 -16.76 4.62 12.06
C ALA A 373 -16.98 5.37 10.74
N LEU A 374 -16.31 4.97 9.66
CA LEU A 374 -16.53 5.52 8.31
C LEU A 374 -17.96 5.27 7.79
N LYS A 375 -18.59 4.15 8.16
CA LYS A 375 -20.00 3.89 7.84
C LYS A 375 -20.93 4.86 8.56
N GLU A 376 -20.69 5.09 9.86
CA GLU A 376 -21.45 6.07 10.66
C GLU A 376 -21.26 7.50 10.11
N LEU A 377 -20.07 7.79 9.59
CA LEU A 377 -19.74 9.03 8.91
C LEU A 377 -20.28 9.11 7.48
N GLY A 378 -21.01 8.10 6.97
CA GLY A 378 -21.59 8.10 5.63
C GLY A 378 -20.56 8.21 4.51
N ALA A 379 -19.40 7.55 4.66
CA ALA A 379 -18.39 7.48 3.61
C ALA A 379 -18.98 6.87 2.32
N PRO A 380 -18.59 7.35 1.12
CA PRO A 380 -19.16 6.90 -0.15
C PRO A 380 -18.83 5.42 -0.46
N HIS A 381 -17.69 4.94 0.03
CA HIS A 381 -17.24 3.56 0.00
C HIS A 381 -16.25 3.36 1.16
N LEU A 382 -15.71 2.14 1.31
CA LEU A 382 -14.78 1.80 2.37
C LEU A 382 -13.41 1.42 1.80
N PRO A 383 -12.31 1.71 2.51
CA PRO A 383 -10.99 1.30 2.06
C PRO A 383 -10.85 -0.23 2.09
N GLU A 384 -10.28 -0.76 1.01
CA GLU A 384 -9.74 -2.12 0.95
C GLU A 384 -8.44 -2.15 1.76
N VAL A 385 -8.18 -3.25 2.47
CA VAL A 385 -7.04 -3.32 3.39
C VAL A 385 -6.22 -4.55 3.05
N VAL A 386 -4.95 -4.34 2.75
CA VAL A 386 -3.98 -5.39 2.49
C VAL A 386 -3.09 -5.50 3.72
N PHE A 387 -3.25 -6.61 4.46
CA PHE A 387 -2.44 -6.89 5.63
C PHE A 387 -1.17 -7.64 5.25
N TYR A 388 -0.05 -7.26 5.83
CA TYR A 388 1.20 -8.03 5.78
C TYR A 388 1.68 -8.38 7.20
N SER A 389 2.35 -9.52 7.33
CA SER A 389 2.96 -9.95 8.59
C SER A 389 4.37 -9.36 8.74
N PHE A 390 4.79 -9.14 9.99
CA PHE A 390 6.09 -8.57 10.29
C PHE A 390 7.24 -9.56 10.11
N VAL A 391 8.42 -9.03 9.76
CA VAL A 391 9.67 -9.79 9.86
C VAL A 391 10.15 -9.75 11.30
N SER A 392 10.39 -10.92 11.90
CA SER A 392 11.05 -11.02 13.20
C SER A 392 12.55 -11.16 12.99
N LEU A 393 13.35 -10.39 13.75
CA LEU A 393 14.78 -10.67 13.87
C LEU A 393 15.01 -11.74 14.95
N PRO A 394 16.11 -12.51 14.85
CA PRO A 394 16.54 -13.43 15.91
C PRO A 394 16.69 -12.74 17.28
N GLU A 395 17.07 -11.46 17.29
CA GLU A 395 17.37 -10.68 18.50
C GLU A 395 16.15 -9.97 19.13
N GLY A 396 14.95 -10.11 18.56
CA GLY A 396 13.71 -9.51 19.08
C GLY A 396 13.22 -8.25 18.35
N LYS A 397 12.36 -7.45 19.00
CA LYS A 397 11.70 -6.28 18.40
C LYS A 397 12.63 -5.06 18.33
N MET A 398 12.75 -4.45 17.15
CA MET A 398 13.51 -3.20 16.93
C MET A 398 12.82 -1.99 17.60
N SER A 399 13.60 -0.99 18.03
CA SER A 399 13.07 0.25 18.61
C SER A 399 13.96 1.46 18.33
N THR A 400 13.45 2.42 17.55
CA THR A 400 14.11 3.72 17.26
C THR A 400 14.39 4.52 18.53
N ARG A 401 13.49 4.45 19.52
CA ARG A 401 13.62 5.16 20.80
C ARG A 401 14.84 4.72 21.61
N ARG A 402 15.21 3.45 21.53
CA ARG A 402 16.30 2.84 22.32
C ARG A 402 17.60 2.67 21.52
N GLY A 403 17.68 3.20 20.30
CA GLY A 403 18.84 3.06 19.42
C GLY A 403 19.16 1.63 18.97
N ARG A 404 18.31 0.64 19.26
CA ARG A 404 18.48 -0.76 18.82
C ARG A 404 17.75 -0.97 17.52
N VAL A 405 18.37 -0.55 16.43
CA VAL A 405 17.76 -0.54 15.10
C VAL A 405 18.79 -0.99 14.06
N VAL A 406 18.35 -1.82 13.12
CA VAL A 406 19.03 -1.98 11.85
C VAL A 406 18.30 -1.08 10.85
N TYR A 407 18.99 -0.10 10.28
CA TYR A 407 18.38 0.80 9.33
C TYR A 407 18.24 0.13 7.95
N LEU A 408 17.23 0.58 7.20
CA LEU A 408 16.99 0.11 5.84
C LEU A 408 18.17 0.47 4.91
N ASP A 409 18.80 1.62 5.13
CA ASP A 409 19.98 2.04 4.36
C ASP A 409 21.15 1.05 4.55
N ASP A 410 21.38 0.55 5.77
CA ASP A 410 22.43 -0.44 6.03
C ASP A 410 22.12 -1.79 5.37
N LEU A 411 20.86 -2.19 5.38
CA LEU A 411 20.42 -3.41 4.70
C LEU A 411 20.61 -3.31 3.19
N MET A 412 20.28 -2.15 2.60
CA MET A 412 20.51 -1.90 1.18
C MET A 412 22.00 -1.93 0.84
N ASP A 413 22.84 -1.27 1.64
CA ASP A 413 24.30 -1.27 1.44
C ASP A 413 24.89 -2.68 1.53
N GLU A 414 24.48 -3.46 2.54
CA GLU A 414 24.95 -4.83 2.70
C GLU A 414 24.49 -5.73 1.54
N ALA A 415 23.26 -5.58 1.06
CA ALA A 415 22.75 -6.31 -0.09
C ALA A 415 23.55 -5.97 -1.37
N VAL A 416 23.80 -4.69 -1.62
CA VAL A 416 24.60 -4.22 -2.76
C VAL A 416 26.05 -4.68 -2.66
N ARG A 417 26.66 -4.62 -1.46
CA ARG A 417 28.02 -5.08 -1.23
C ARG A 417 28.17 -6.56 -1.57
N ARG A 418 27.26 -7.41 -1.10
CA ARG A 418 27.25 -8.86 -1.42
C ARG A 418 27.02 -9.11 -2.91
N ALA A 419 26.10 -8.37 -3.54
CA ALA A 419 25.88 -8.45 -4.98
C ALA A 419 27.15 -8.09 -5.76
N LYS A 420 27.88 -7.05 -5.34
CA LYS A 420 29.13 -6.60 -5.95
C LYS A 420 30.23 -7.65 -5.90
N GLU A 421 30.41 -8.29 -4.74
CA GLU A 421 31.35 -9.41 -4.59
C GLU A 421 31.03 -10.53 -5.58
N GLU A 422 29.76 -10.84 -5.73
CA GLU A 422 29.31 -11.93 -6.60
C GLU A 422 29.43 -11.59 -8.09
N VAL A 423 29.16 -10.34 -8.48
CA VAL A 423 29.38 -9.85 -9.85
C VAL A 423 30.86 -9.95 -10.20
N ARG A 424 31.78 -9.49 -9.32
CA ARG A 424 33.22 -9.55 -9.58
C ARG A 424 33.76 -10.97 -9.72
N LYS A 425 33.23 -11.93 -8.96
CA LYS A 425 33.59 -13.35 -9.10
C LYS A 425 33.22 -13.92 -10.47
N ARG A 426 32.05 -13.53 -11.00
CA ARG A 426 31.54 -14.05 -12.28
C ARG A 426 32.00 -13.27 -13.50
N ARG A 427 32.29 -12.00 -13.33
CA ARG A 427 32.57 -11.01 -14.38
C ARG A 427 33.71 -10.09 -13.96
N CYS A 428 34.92 -10.64 -13.94
CA CYS A 428 36.14 -9.89 -13.65
C CYS A 428 36.60 -8.98 -14.80
N ASP A 429 35.95 -9.09 -15.95
CA ASP A 429 36.18 -8.31 -17.17
C ASP A 429 35.50 -6.94 -17.17
N LEU A 430 34.53 -6.72 -16.28
CA LEU A 430 33.71 -5.51 -16.26
C LEU A 430 34.42 -4.35 -15.55
N ALA A 431 34.17 -3.14 -16.06
CA ALA A 431 34.62 -1.90 -15.43
C ALA A 431 33.89 -1.65 -14.10
N GLU A 432 34.53 -0.88 -13.20
CA GLU A 432 34.06 -0.70 -11.82
C GLU A 432 32.68 -0.01 -11.73
N ASP A 433 32.39 0.91 -12.64
CA ASP A 433 31.10 1.59 -12.77
C ASP A 433 29.99 0.64 -13.21
N GLU A 434 30.28 -0.25 -14.16
CA GLU A 434 29.35 -1.28 -14.61
C GLU A 434 29.09 -2.33 -13.53
N VAL A 435 30.14 -2.79 -12.85
CA VAL A 435 30.03 -3.67 -11.68
C VAL A 435 29.13 -3.04 -10.62
N THR A 436 29.31 -1.76 -10.33
CA THR A 436 28.53 -1.04 -9.31
C THR A 436 27.06 -0.91 -9.72
N ARG A 437 26.77 -0.57 -10.99
CA ARG A 437 25.40 -0.48 -11.52
C ARG A 437 24.66 -1.83 -11.47
N ILE A 438 25.35 -2.92 -11.85
CA ILE A 438 24.78 -4.27 -11.79
C ILE A 438 24.56 -4.67 -10.32
N ALA A 439 25.51 -4.40 -9.44
CA ALA A 439 25.39 -4.71 -8.02
C ALA A 439 24.23 -3.97 -7.36
N GLU A 440 24.01 -2.69 -7.68
CA GLU A 440 22.87 -1.92 -7.17
C GLU A 440 21.55 -2.55 -7.63
N SER A 441 21.44 -2.88 -8.92
CA SER A 441 20.25 -3.49 -9.49
C SER A 441 19.95 -4.88 -8.91
N VAL A 442 20.97 -5.74 -8.78
CA VAL A 442 20.85 -7.08 -8.22
C VAL A 442 20.56 -7.04 -6.72
N GLY A 443 21.29 -6.22 -5.96
CA GLY A 443 21.15 -6.12 -4.50
C GLY A 443 19.78 -5.60 -4.09
N LEU A 444 19.33 -4.49 -4.68
CA LEU A 444 18.02 -3.92 -4.39
C LEU A 444 16.88 -4.76 -4.99
N GLY A 445 17.10 -5.34 -6.18
CA GLY A 445 16.17 -6.28 -6.80
C GLY A 445 15.93 -7.51 -5.92
N ALA A 446 16.99 -8.10 -5.36
CA ALA A 446 16.91 -9.24 -4.45
C ALA A 446 16.18 -8.88 -3.15
N LEU A 447 16.43 -7.69 -2.60
CA LEU A 447 15.74 -7.20 -1.40
C LEU A 447 14.22 -7.08 -1.65
N ARG A 448 13.83 -6.49 -2.77
CA ARG A 448 12.41 -6.36 -3.14
C ARG A 448 11.77 -7.73 -3.41
N TYR A 449 12.43 -8.57 -4.20
CA TYR A 449 11.95 -9.90 -4.57
C TYR A 449 11.80 -10.85 -3.37
N ASN A 450 12.57 -10.64 -2.29
CA ASN A 450 12.40 -11.42 -1.07
C ASN A 450 11.14 -11.03 -0.27
N ILE A 451 10.62 -9.82 -0.47
CA ILE A 451 9.50 -9.26 0.29
C ILE A 451 8.16 -9.46 -0.42
N VAL A 452 8.13 -9.30 -1.74
CA VAL A 452 6.98 -9.59 -2.62
C VAL A 452 6.81 -11.10 -2.72
#